data_AF-A0A3D0SYL0-F1
#
_entry.id   AF-A0A3D0SYL0-F1
#
_cell.length_a   1.000
_cell.length_b   1.000
_cell.length_c   1.000
_cell.angle_alpha   90.00
_cell.angle_beta   90.00
_cell.angle_gamma   90.00
#
_symmetry.space_group_name_H-M   'P 1'
#
loop_
_entity.id
_entity.type
_entity.pdbx_description
1 polymer ?
#
loop_
_entity_poly.entity_id
_entity_poly.type
_entity_poly.pdbx_seq_one_letter_code
_entity_poly.pdbx_strand_id
1 'polypeptide(L)'
;PGEPPVLAVKLQELFGLADTPRIAGGRIPVTLHLLSPAQRPIQVTQDLRGFWERTYAEVRKELKGRYPKHPWPDDPWTAMPTRHVTRARR
;
A
#
# COMPACT_ATOMS: atom_id res chain seq x y z
N PRO A 1 23.40 13.09 -8.68
CA PRO A 1 21.94 12.82 -8.74
C PRO A 1 21.40 12.59 -7.32
N GLY A 2 20.30 13.25 -6.95
CA GLY A 2 19.67 13.05 -5.63
C GLY A 2 18.77 11.83 -5.61
N GLU A 3 18.57 11.23 -4.43
CA GLU A 3 17.66 10.10 -4.24
C GLU A 3 16.21 10.50 -4.56
N PRO A 4 15.40 9.58 -5.13
CA PRO A 4 13.99 9.85 -5.38
C PRO A 4 13.24 10.14 -4.06
N PRO A 5 12.25 11.04 -4.07
CA PRO A 5 11.46 11.34 -2.88
C PRO A 5 10.76 10.08 -2.37
N VAL A 6 10.80 9.87 -1.06
CA VAL A 6 10.20 8.71 -0.40
C VAL A 6 8.85 9.07 0.22
N LEU A 7 7.86 8.21 0.01
CA LEU A 7 6.60 8.21 0.74
C LEU A 7 6.48 6.92 1.55
N ALA A 8 6.65 7.04 2.87
CA ALA A 8 6.41 5.96 3.81
C ALA A 8 4.93 5.93 4.20
N VAL A 9 4.22 4.86 3.83
CA VAL A 9 2.75 4.82 3.90
C VAL A 9 2.28 3.41 4.24
N LYS A 10 1.22 3.29 5.04
CA LYS A 10 0.61 1.99 5.31
C LYS A 10 -0.05 1.45 4.05
N LEU A 11 0.11 0.15 3.80
CA LEU A 11 -0.45 -0.50 2.63
C LEU A 11 -1.95 -0.22 2.44
N GLN A 12 -2.73 -0.29 3.52
CA GLN A 12 -4.17 -0.10 3.46
C GLN A 12 -4.62 1.34 3.13
N GLU A 13 -3.72 2.32 3.20
CA GLU A 13 -4.00 3.71 2.81
C GLU A 13 -3.87 3.92 1.29
N LEU A 14 -3.33 2.93 0.58
CA LEU A 14 -3.18 2.96 -0.88
C LEU A 14 -4.23 2.14 -1.64
N PHE A 15 -5.16 1.48 -0.95
CA PHE A 15 -6.26 0.79 -1.65
C PHE A 15 -7.05 1.77 -2.51
N GLY A 16 -7.47 1.32 -3.69
CA GLY A 16 -8.12 2.16 -4.69
C GLY A 16 -7.15 2.97 -5.57
N LEU A 17 -5.87 3.07 -5.20
CA LEU A 17 -4.88 3.82 -5.96
C LEU A 17 -4.19 2.92 -6.99
N ALA A 18 -4.42 3.21 -8.27
CA ALA A 18 -3.93 2.37 -9.35
C ALA A 18 -2.43 2.56 -9.65
N ASP A 19 -1.98 3.82 -9.67
CA ASP A 19 -0.64 4.18 -10.15
C ASP A 19 0.19 4.90 -9.09
N THR A 20 1.51 4.79 -9.18
CA THR A 20 2.44 5.45 -8.27
C THR A 20 2.27 6.97 -8.31
N PRO A 21 2.04 7.64 -7.16
CA PRO A 21 1.95 9.09 -7.12
C PRO A 21 3.19 9.77 -7.70
N ARG A 22 2.98 10.92 -8.34
CA ARG A 22 4.05 11.72 -8.91
C ARG A 22 3.98 13.16 -8.41
N ILE A 23 5.13 13.74 -8.12
CA ILE A 23 5.28 15.13 -7.70
C ILE A 23 5.89 15.98 -8.81
N ALA A 24 6.10 17.27 -8.52
CA ALA A 24 6.65 18.25 -9.47
C ALA A 24 5.85 18.33 -10.79
N GLY A 25 4.52 18.23 -10.70
CA GLY A 25 3.63 18.25 -11.88
C GLY A 25 3.71 16.96 -12.70
N GLY A 26 3.82 15.79 -12.06
CA GLY A 26 3.81 14.49 -12.74
C GLY A 26 5.18 14.02 -13.26
N ARG A 27 6.26 14.75 -12.97
CA ARG A 27 7.59 14.47 -13.51
C ARG A 27 8.38 13.47 -12.68
N ILE A 28 8.21 13.47 -11.36
CA ILE A 28 9.03 12.68 -10.46
C ILE A 28 8.14 11.66 -9.74
N PRO A 29 8.29 10.35 -10.00
CA PRO A 29 7.60 9.32 -9.22
C PRO A 29 8.17 9.25 -7.80
N VAL A 30 7.30 9.00 -6.83
CA VAL A 30 7.74 8.74 -5.45
C VAL A 30 8.13 7.28 -5.28
N THR A 31 9.15 7.03 -4.47
CA THR A 31 9.44 5.69 -3.94
C THR A 31 8.50 5.41 -2.77
N LEU A 32 7.63 4.42 -2.91
CA LEU A 32 6.73 3.99 -1.85
C LEU A 32 7.47 3.03 -0.92
N HIS A 33 7.58 3.40 0.35
CA HIS A 33 7.91 2.47 1.42
C HIS A 33 6.59 1.97 2.00
N LEU A 34 6.15 0.80 1.54
CA LEU A 34 4.90 0.17 1.96
C LEU A 34 5.09 -0.42 3.36
N LEU A 35 4.25 0.02 4.29
CA LEU A 35 4.34 -0.33 5.70
C LEU A 35 3.17 -1.19 6.14
N SER A 36 3.42 -2.06 7.11
CA SER A 36 2.38 -2.78 7.83
C SER A 36 1.59 -1.84 8.74
N PRO A 37 0.46 -2.31 9.32
CA PRO A 37 -0.27 -1.53 10.30
C PRO A 37 0.57 -1.03 11.48
N ALA A 38 1.58 -1.81 11.87
CA ALA A 38 2.55 -1.50 12.92
C ALA A 38 3.77 -0.69 12.43
N GLN A 39 3.68 -0.06 11.25
CA GLN A 39 4.74 0.78 10.66
C GLN A 39 6.05 0.03 10.39
N ARG A 40 5.98 -1.29 10.16
CA ARG A 40 7.15 -2.09 9.74
C ARG A 40 7.23 -2.14 8.22
N PRO A 41 8.42 -2.02 7.60
CA PRO A 41 8.57 -2.17 6.16
C PRO A 41 8.08 -3.53 5.66
N ILE A 42 7.35 -3.51 4.56
CA ILE A 42 6.91 -4.71 3.82
C ILE A 42 7.61 -4.76 2.48
N GLN A 43 7.51 -3.67 1.71
CA GLN A 43 8.01 -3.59 0.34
C GLN A 43 8.42 -2.15 0.03
N VAL A 44 9.44 -2.00 -0.81
CA VAL A 44 9.80 -0.73 -1.43
C VAL A 44 9.50 -0.83 -2.93
N THR A 45 8.81 0.14 -3.51
CA THR A 45 8.46 0.13 -4.95
C THR A 45 8.28 1.53 -5.53
N GLN A 46 8.58 1.70 -6.82
CA GLN A 46 8.14 2.83 -7.65
C GLN A 46 7.08 2.43 -8.69
N ASP A 47 6.66 1.16 -8.69
CA ASP A 47 5.62 0.57 -9.53
C ASP A 47 4.50 0.01 -8.62
N LEU A 48 3.55 0.87 -8.26
CA LEU A 48 2.40 0.48 -7.43
C LEU A 48 1.47 -0.47 -8.19
N ARG A 49 1.25 -0.24 -9.48
CA ARG A 49 0.43 -1.09 -10.34
C ARG A 49 0.95 -2.52 -10.36
N GLY A 50 2.24 -2.67 -10.66
CA GLY A 50 2.88 -3.99 -10.68
C GLY A 50 2.94 -4.66 -9.31
N PHE A 51 3.04 -3.88 -8.23
CA PHE A 51 2.89 -4.41 -6.88
C PHE A 51 1.51 -5.05 -6.66
N TRP A 52 0.42 -4.39 -7.07
CA TRP A 52 -0.93 -4.94 -6.97
C TRP A 52 -1.11 -6.21 -7.81
N GLU A 53 -0.60 -6.21 -9.04
CA GLU A 53 -0.74 -7.33 -9.98
C GLU A 53 0.04 -8.59 -9.56
N ARG A 54 1.24 -8.43 -8.99
CA ARG A 54 2.20 -9.53 -8.85
C ARG A 54 2.59 -9.86 -7.41
N THR A 55 2.57 -8.87 -6.50
CA THR A 55 3.17 -9.01 -5.16
C THR A 55 2.13 -8.98 -4.05
N TYR A 56 1.04 -8.22 -4.22
CA TYR A 56 0.04 -8.00 -3.19
C TYR A 56 -0.58 -9.31 -2.68
N ALA A 57 -0.87 -10.28 -3.55
CA ALA A 57 -1.52 -11.53 -3.16
C ALA A 57 -0.73 -12.30 -2.08
N GLU A 58 0.60 -12.36 -2.19
CA GLU A 58 1.45 -13.03 -1.20
C GLU A 58 1.59 -12.21 0.08
N VAL A 59 1.83 -10.90 -0.05
CA VAL A 59 1.87 -9.97 1.08
C VAL A 59 0.58 -10.03 1.89
N ARG A 60 -0.56 -10.09 1.20
CA ARG A 60 -1.89 -10.17 1.80
C ARG A 60 -2.05 -11.43 2.66
N LYS A 61 -1.58 -12.60 2.21
CA LYS A 61 -1.64 -13.85 2.98
C LYS A 61 -0.88 -13.72 4.30
N GLU A 62 0.33 -13.17 4.25
CA GLU A 62 1.16 -12.94 5.44
C GLU A 62 0.49 -11.94 6.41
N LEU A 63 0.06 -10.79 5.89
CA LEU A 63 -0.54 -9.73 6.71
C LEU A 63 -1.89 -10.13 7.30
N LYS A 64 -2.68 -10.95 6.59
CA LYS A 64 -3.94 -11.48 7.12
C LYS A 64 -3.71 -12.35 8.36
N GLY A 65 -2.64 -13.12 8.40
CA GLY A 65 -2.25 -13.91 9.58
C GLY A 65 -1.76 -13.03 10.74
N ARG A 66 -0.88 -12.06 10.47
CA ARG A 66 -0.29 -11.20 11.51
C ARG A 66 -1.25 -10.12 12.04
N TYR A 67 -2.16 -9.64 11.20
CA TYR A 67 -3.04 -8.50 11.47
C TYR A 67 -4.50 -8.80 11.06
N PRO A 68 -5.17 -9.78 11.69
CA PRO A 68 -6.48 -10.27 11.24
C PRO A 68 -7.62 -9.24 11.37
N LYS A 69 -7.45 -8.17 12.17
CA LYS A 69 -8.46 -7.10 12.34
C LYS A 69 -8.37 -5.98 11.29
N HIS A 70 -7.37 -6.01 10.41
CA HIS A 70 -7.20 -5.03 9.34
C HIS A 70 -7.84 -5.51 8.03
N PRO A 71 -8.27 -4.58 7.16
CA PRO A 71 -8.85 -4.94 5.88
C PRO A 71 -7.77 -5.40 4.91
N TRP A 72 -7.95 -6.60 4.36
CA TRP A 72 -7.08 -7.24 3.37
C TRP A 72 -7.94 -7.73 2.19
N PRO A 73 -8.45 -6.82 1.35
CA PRO A 73 -9.38 -7.15 0.27
C PRO A 73 -8.78 -8.12 -0.75
N ASP A 74 -9.61 -8.96 -1.37
CA ASP A 74 -9.20 -9.73 -2.56
C ASP A 74 -8.92 -8.80 -3.75
N ASP A 75 -9.73 -7.75 -3.90
CA ASP A 75 -9.56 -6.70 -4.92
C ASP A 75 -9.05 -5.39 -4.27
N PRO A 76 -7.75 -5.07 -4.38
CA PRO A 76 -7.20 -3.82 -3.85
C PRO A 76 -7.51 -2.59 -4.71
N TRP A 77 -7.97 -2.77 -5.97
CA TRP A 77 -8.19 -1.67 -6.93
C TRP A 77 -9.48 -0.90 -6.66
N THR A 78 -10.47 -1.55 -6.05
CA THR A 78 -11.78 -0.95 -5.76
C THR A 78 -12.02 -0.76 -4.26
N ALA A 79 -11.13 -1.30 -3.42
CA ALA A 79 -11.25 -1.19 -1.98
C ALA A 79 -11.05 0.26 -1.51
N MET A 80 -11.89 0.69 -0.57
CA MET A 80 -11.76 2.01 0.03
C MET A 80 -10.49 2.09 0.90
N PRO A 81 -9.65 3.12 0.73
CA PRO A 81 -8.48 3.32 1.58
C PRO A 81 -8.91 3.64 3.01
N THR A 82 -8.13 3.18 3.98
CA THR A 82 -8.39 3.47 5.40
C THR A 82 -7.11 3.48 6.22
N ARG A 83 -7.04 4.36 7.22
CA ARG A 83 -5.96 4.38 8.20
C ARG A 83 -6.19 3.41 9.36
N HIS A 84 -7.42 2.93 9.51
CA HIS A 84 -7.89 2.23 10.70
C HIS A 84 -8.08 0.71 10.48
N VAL A 85 -8.24 -0.02 11.58
CA VAL A 85 -8.78 -1.39 11.56
C VAL A 85 -10.21 -1.39 11.01
N THR A 86 -10.67 -2.53 10.50
CA THR A 86 -12.08 -2.72 10.15
C THR A 86 -12.91 -2.50 11.41
N ARG A 87 -13.78 -1.49 11.44
CA ARG A 87 -14.80 -1.41 12.49
C ARG A 87 -15.70 -2.61 12.31
N ALA A 88 -15.84 -3.44 13.34
CA ALA A 88 -16.94 -4.41 13.37
C ALA A 88 -18.22 -3.62 13.09
N ARG A 89 -18.94 -3.98 12.02
CA ARG A 89 -20.30 -3.48 11.83
C ARG A 89 -21.06 -3.88 13.09
N ARG A 90 -21.48 -2.89 13.88
CA ARG A 90 -22.53 -3.10 14.88
C ARG A 90 -23.84 -3.35 14.16
#